data_AF-A0A662PKU6-F1
#
_entry.id   AF-A0A662PKU6-F1
#
_cell.length_a   1.000
_cell.length_b   1.000
_cell.length_c   1.000
_cell.angle_alpha   90.00
_cell.angle_beta   90.00
_cell.angle_gamma   90.00
#
_symmetry.space_group_name_H-M   'P 1'
#
loop_
_entity.id
_entity.type
_entity.pdbx_description
1 polymer ?
#
loop_
_entity_poly.entity_id
_entity_poly.type
_entity_poly.pdbx_seq_one_letter_code
_entity_poly.pdbx_strand_id
1 'polypeptide(L)'
;MPNRVPSSKLRRAARLLFYRGGGRPGVKGWVLARVVGAEFPRVVKALNSLIEPLGFQVVAVDNEGNRLSLDKEPRELRRALFLVLMKGPVSVDEAKSSGWRIDDLAMLSASLLYLLSRGGKANRNELFSVLKSKFPYPRLSYVFDRLIRLGYLKEEGDLIVIGWRSKVEIDLNKLLEMDGQA
;
A
#
# COMPACT_ATOMS: atom_id res chain seq x y z
N MET A 1 -1.35 16.05 30.50
CA MET A 1 -0.60 14.99 29.77
C MET A 1 -1.60 14.13 29.03
N PRO A 2 -1.50 13.91 27.70
CA PRO A 2 -2.45 13.03 27.02
C PRO A 2 -2.33 11.64 27.66
N ASN A 3 -3.47 11.13 28.18
CA ASN A 3 -3.63 9.87 28.91
C ASN A 3 -2.67 8.79 28.36
N ARG A 4 -1.66 8.37 29.11
CA ARG A 4 -0.63 7.45 28.59
C ARG A 4 -1.27 6.14 28.12
N VAL A 5 -1.15 5.83 26.83
CA VAL A 5 -1.50 4.49 26.33
C VAL A 5 -0.53 3.49 26.97
N PRO A 6 -1.01 2.40 27.59
CA PRO A 6 -0.13 1.41 28.21
C PRO A 6 0.89 0.85 27.22
N SER A 7 2.17 0.80 27.60
CA SER A 7 3.25 0.31 26.73
C SER A 7 3.03 -1.13 26.25
N SER A 8 2.33 -1.95 27.04
CA SER A 8 1.94 -3.31 26.64
C SER A 8 1.02 -3.32 25.41
N LYS A 9 0.08 -2.37 25.31
CA LYS A 9 -0.82 -2.22 24.15
C LYS A 9 -0.08 -1.72 22.93
N LEU A 10 0.81 -0.74 23.10
CA LEU A 10 1.67 -0.23 22.01
C LEU A 10 2.54 -1.34 21.41
N ARG A 11 3.23 -2.13 22.25
CA ARG A 11 4.04 -3.26 21.78
C ARG A 11 3.21 -4.30 21.04
N ARG A 12 2.00 -4.62 21.51
CA ARG A 12 1.10 -5.56 20.82
C ARG A 12 0.64 -5.01 19.47
N ALA A 13 0.24 -3.75 19.40
CA ALA A 13 -0.14 -3.10 18.14
C ALA A 13 1.03 -3.05 17.15
N ALA A 14 2.23 -2.69 17.61
CA ALA A 14 3.43 -2.68 16.79
C ALA A 14 3.74 -4.06 16.21
N ARG A 15 3.70 -5.12 17.04
CA ARG A 15 3.91 -6.50 16.57
C ARG A 15 2.90 -6.90 15.49
N LEU A 16 1.63 -6.54 15.66
CA LEU A 16 0.61 -6.85 14.65
C LEU A 16 0.87 -6.08 13.33
N LEU A 17 1.19 -4.79 13.43
CA LEU A 17 1.30 -3.92 12.27
C LEU A 17 2.60 -4.09 11.48
N PHE A 18 3.71 -4.34 12.17
CA PHE A 18 5.02 -4.56 11.54
C PHE A 18 5.25 -6.03 11.16
N TYR A 19 4.72 -6.98 11.92
CA TYR A 19 4.96 -8.40 11.65
C TYR A 19 3.84 -9.01 10.83
N ARG A 20 4.23 -9.73 9.78
CA ARG A 20 3.33 -10.23 8.75
C ARG A 20 2.39 -11.31 9.30
N GLY A 21 1.09 -11.06 9.26
CA GLY A 21 0.05 -12.04 9.64
C GLY A 21 -0.53 -12.85 8.47
N GLY A 22 -0.17 -12.57 7.21
CA GLY A 22 -0.73 -13.24 6.03
C GLY A 22 -0.27 -12.72 4.65
N GLY A 23 -1.00 -13.10 3.60
CA GLY A 23 -0.68 -12.78 2.20
C GLY A 23 -0.92 -11.32 1.79
N ARG A 24 -1.96 -10.68 2.33
CA ARG A 24 -2.23 -9.24 2.17
C ARG A 24 -1.52 -8.45 3.29
N PRO A 25 -0.78 -7.37 2.98
CA PRO A 25 -0.16 -6.55 4.01
C PRO A 25 -1.23 -5.89 4.89
N GLY A 26 -0.85 -5.58 6.13
CA GLY A 26 -1.69 -4.88 7.09
C GLY A 26 -2.56 -5.76 7.99
N VAL A 27 -3.29 -5.11 8.88
CA VAL A 27 -4.09 -5.72 9.94
C VAL A 27 -5.48 -5.12 9.93
N LYS A 28 -6.50 -5.98 9.96
CA LYS A 28 -7.88 -5.50 10.03
C LYS A 28 -8.20 -4.90 11.40
N GLY A 29 -8.96 -3.80 11.43
CA GLY A 29 -9.26 -3.05 12.64
C GLY A 29 -9.92 -3.89 13.75
N TRP A 30 -10.76 -4.86 13.40
CA TRP A 30 -11.34 -5.79 14.38
C TRP A 30 -10.29 -6.66 15.09
N VAL A 31 -9.17 -6.98 14.43
CA VAL A 31 -8.06 -7.72 15.04
C VAL A 31 -7.34 -6.83 16.05
N LEU A 32 -7.10 -5.56 15.70
CA LEU A 32 -6.55 -4.58 16.63
C LEU A 32 -7.48 -4.39 17.84
N ALA A 33 -8.78 -4.20 17.60
CA ALA A 33 -9.78 -4.07 18.66
C ALA A 33 -9.78 -5.27 19.62
N ARG A 34 -9.66 -6.49 19.09
CA ARG A 34 -9.60 -7.72 19.88
C ARG A 34 -8.33 -7.80 20.75
N VAL A 35 -7.18 -7.35 20.25
CA VAL A 35 -5.88 -7.54 20.93
C VAL A 35 -5.53 -6.39 21.89
N VAL A 36 -5.87 -5.15 21.55
CA VAL A 36 -5.53 -3.96 22.35
C VAL A 36 -6.73 -3.25 22.99
N GLY A 37 -7.96 -3.70 22.69
CA GLY A 37 -9.22 -3.25 23.29
C GLY A 37 -10.04 -2.31 22.40
N ALA A 38 -11.23 -1.92 22.86
CA ALA A 38 -12.18 -1.08 22.11
C ALA A 38 -11.58 0.27 21.68
N GLU A 39 -10.72 0.85 22.53
CA GLU A 39 -9.97 2.09 22.28
C GLU A 39 -8.76 1.91 21.35
N PHE A 40 -8.75 0.90 20.48
CA PHE A 40 -7.63 0.66 19.57
C PHE A 40 -7.27 1.85 18.66
N PRO A 41 -8.18 2.74 18.19
CA PRO A 41 -7.77 3.86 17.35
C PRO A 41 -6.83 4.80 18.11
N ARG A 42 -7.05 4.96 19.41
CA ARG A 42 -6.19 5.72 20.30
C ARG A 42 -4.81 5.10 20.48
N VAL A 43 -4.75 3.77 20.56
CA VAL A 43 -3.48 3.02 20.60
C VAL A 43 -2.73 3.18 19.28
N VAL A 44 -3.43 3.09 18.15
CA VAL A 44 -2.85 3.25 16.81
C VAL A 44 -2.30 4.65 16.60
N LYS A 45 -3.02 5.71 17.00
CA LYS A 45 -2.52 7.09 16.93
C LYS A 45 -1.27 7.29 17.77
N ALA A 46 -1.27 6.79 19.00
CA ALA A 46 -0.10 6.88 19.86
C ALA A 46 1.10 6.13 19.27
N LEU A 47 0.88 4.95 18.66
CA LEU A 47 1.93 4.25 17.93
C LEU A 47 2.41 5.02 16.69
N ASN A 48 1.49 5.61 15.92
CA ASN A 48 1.81 6.42 14.74
C ASN A 48 2.77 7.56 15.10
N SER A 49 2.47 8.32 16.16
CA SER A 49 3.36 9.39 16.64
C SER A 49 4.73 8.89 17.10
N LEU A 50 4.84 7.65 17.57
CA LEU A 50 6.12 7.07 17.98
C LEU A 50 7.00 6.62 16.80
N ILE A 51 6.40 6.17 15.70
CA ILE A 51 7.13 5.66 14.53
C ILE A 51 7.34 6.73 13.45
N GLU A 52 6.61 7.85 13.53
CA GLU A 52 6.74 8.97 12.60
C GLU A 52 8.15 9.55 12.50
N PRO A 53 8.89 9.76 13.62
CA PRO A 53 10.29 10.20 13.56
C PRO A 53 11.22 9.18 12.91
N LEU A 54 10.81 7.90 12.82
CA LEU A 54 11.56 6.83 12.17
C LEU A 54 11.27 6.74 10.66
N GLY A 55 10.47 7.67 10.11
CA GLY A 55 10.09 7.65 8.70
C GLY A 55 8.95 6.68 8.38
N PHE A 56 8.12 6.31 9.36
CA PHE A 56 6.95 5.45 9.12
C PHE A 56 5.64 6.14 9.48
N GLN A 57 4.54 5.68 8.92
CA GLN A 57 3.20 6.13 9.28
C GLN A 57 2.21 4.97 9.26
N VAL A 58 1.25 4.99 10.18
CA VAL A 58 0.10 4.08 10.16
C VAL A 58 -1.04 4.74 9.40
N VAL A 59 -1.53 4.09 8.35
CA VAL A 59 -2.72 4.51 7.61
C VAL A 59 -3.84 3.51 7.81
N ALA A 60 -5.08 4.00 7.84
CA ALA A 60 -6.29 3.17 7.75
C ALA A 60 -6.88 3.33 6.34
N VAL A 61 -7.29 2.23 5.74
CA VAL A 61 -7.88 2.22 4.40
C VAL A 61 -9.10 1.32 4.34
N ASP A 62 -10.03 1.63 3.44
CA ASP A 62 -11.14 0.73 3.14
C ASP A 62 -10.70 -0.43 2.21
N ASN A 63 -11.65 -1.21 1.70
CA ASN A 63 -11.34 -2.34 0.82
C ASN A 63 -10.90 -1.91 -0.58
N GLU A 64 -11.14 -0.65 -0.97
CA GLU A 64 -10.79 -0.10 -2.28
C GLU A 64 -9.45 0.65 -2.25
N GLY A 65 -8.88 0.86 -1.06
CA GLY A 65 -7.63 1.58 -0.85
C GLY A 65 -7.83 3.07 -0.53
N ASN A 66 -9.06 3.52 -0.29
CA ASN A 66 -9.29 4.91 0.08
C ASN A 66 -8.87 5.14 1.54
N ARG A 67 -8.10 6.20 1.78
CA ARG A 67 -7.62 6.54 3.13
C ARG A 67 -8.78 6.99 4.02
N LEU A 68 -8.80 6.46 5.23
CA LEU A 68 -9.76 6.80 6.28
C LEU A 68 -9.03 7.59 7.38
N SER A 69 -9.70 8.61 7.91
CA SER A 69 -9.18 9.33 9.08
C SER A 69 -9.16 8.40 10.31
N LEU A 70 -8.07 8.46 11.07
CA LEU A 70 -7.94 7.76 12.36
C LEU A 70 -8.86 8.37 13.43
N ASP A 71 -9.44 9.55 13.19
CA ASP A 71 -10.42 10.21 14.06
C ASP A 71 -11.85 9.70 13.88
N LYS A 72 -12.10 8.82 12.90
CA LYS A 72 -13.39 8.17 12.74
C LYS A 72 -13.77 7.31 13.94
N GLU A 73 -15.07 7.07 14.07
CA GLU A 73 -15.64 6.22 15.11
C GLU A 73 -14.98 4.82 15.11
N PRO A 74 -14.66 4.25 16.30
CA PRO A 74 -14.05 2.92 16.40
C PRO A 74 -14.84 1.84 15.66
N ARG A 75 -16.17 1.98 15.56
CA ARG A 75 -17.04 1.04 14.82
C ARG A 75 -16.74 1.02 13.32
N GLU A 76 -16.53 2.19 12.71
CA GLU A 76 -16.17 2.29 11.29
C GLU A 76 -14.76 1.74 11.06
N LEU A 77 -13.82 2.13 11.91
CA LEU A 77 -12.42 1.73 11.81
C LEU A 77 -12.22 0.22 12.00
N ARG A 78 -13.14 -0.51 12.65
CA ARG A 78 -13.04 -1.97 12.76
C ARG A 78 -12.98 -2.65 11.40
N ARG A 79 -13.67 -2.14 10.37
CA ARG A 79 -13.71 -2.74 9.02
C ARG A 79 -12.48 -2.39 8.18
N ALA A 80 -11.78 -1.32 8.55
CA ALA A 80 -10.61 -0.81 7.86
C ALA A 80 -9.43 -1.79 7.92
N LEU A 81 -8.56 -1.70 6.92
CA LEU A 81 -7.24 -2.30 6.92
C LEU A 81 -6.23 -1.25 7.40
N PHE A 82 -5.42 -1.59 8.40
CA PHE A 82 -4.36 -0.73 8.91
C PHE A 82 -3.01 -1.20 8.38
N LEU A 83 -2.22 -0.27 7.86
CA LEU A 83 -0.95 -0.54 7.20
C LEU A 83 0.11 0.40 7.75
N VAL A 84 1.36 -0.07 7.82
CA VAL A 84 2.51 0.80 8.04
C VAL A 84 3.12 1.12 6.68
N LEU A 85 3.24 2.40 6.36
CA LEU A 85 3.87 2.90 5.15
C LEU A 85 5.16 3.63 5.51
N MET A 86 6.11 3.67 4.56
CA MET A 86 7.23 4.60 4.63
C MET A 86 6.73 6.03 4.36
N LYS A 87 7.34 7.00 5.02
CA LYS A 87 7.06 8.42 4.88
C LYS A 87 8.18 9.06 4.06
N GLY A 88 7.80 9.71 2.96
CA GLY A 88 8.77 10.33 2.05
C GLY A 88 9.23 9.39 0.93
N PRO A 89 10.08 9.89 0.02
CA PRO A 89 10.62 9.10 -1.08
C PRO A 89 11.51 7.99 -0.56
N VAL A 90 11.38 6.80 -1.15
CA VAL A 90 12.25 5.65 -0.88
C VAL A 90 13.41 5.71 -1.84
N SER A 91 14.64 5.67 -1.33
CA SER A 91 15.83 5.62 -2.18
C SER A 91 15.91 4.30 -2.95
N VAL A 92 16.67 4.29 -4.05
CA VAL A 92 16.87 3.08 -4.87
C VAL A 92 17.51 1.96 -4.04
N ASP A 93 18.42 2.29 -3.12
CA ASP A 93 19.13 1.32 -2.29
C ASP A 93 18.23 0.72 -1.20
N GLU A 94 17.36 1.53 -0.59
CA GLU A 94 16.34 1.04 0.34
C GLU A 94 15.33 0.12 -0.36
N ALA A 95 14.91 0.48 -1.57
CA ALA A 95 13.98 -0.34 -2.35
C ALA A 95 14.60 -1.69 -2.72
N LYS A 96 15.85 -1.71 -3.19
CA LYS A 96 16.61 -2.94 -3.47
C LYS A 96 16.73 -3.83 -2.23
N SER A 97 17.10 -3.23 -1.10
CA SER A 97 17.25 -3.92 0.18
C SER A 97 15.92 -4.48 0.71
N SER A 98 14.79 -3.93 0.25
CA SER A 98 13.44 -4.37 0.59
C SER A 98 12.86 -5.44 -0.35
N GLY A 99 13.70 -6.05 -1.20
CA GLY A 99 13.28 -7.14 -2.10
C GLY A 99 12.59 -6.67 -3.39
N TRP A 100 12.76 -5.40 -3.75
CA TRP A 100 12.38 -4.88 -5.07
C TRP A 100 13.57 -4.88 -6.01
N ARG A 101 13.29 -5.10 -7.30
CA ARG A 101 14.25 -4.86 -8.38
C ARG A 101 13.88 -3.57 -9.07
N ILE A 102 14.87 -2.85 -9.59
CA ILE A 102 14.63 -1.63 -10.38
C ILE A 102 13.68 -1.94 -11.54
N ASP A 103 13.90 -3.04 -12.26
CA ASP A 103 13.06 -3.46 -13.38
C ASP A 103 11.59 -3.68 -12.97
N ASP A 104 11.36 -4.23 -11.78
CA ASP A 104 10.01 -4.48 -11.26
C ASP A 104 9.28 -3.16 -10.94
N LEU A 105 10.02 -2.19 -10.40
CA LEU A 105 9.51 -0.85 -10.14
C LEU A 105 9.25 -0.11 -11.46
N ALA A 106 10.13 -0.24 -12.45
CA ALA A 106 9.94 0.34 -13.78
C ALA A 106 8.69 -0.23 -14.48
N MET A 107 8.47 -1.55 -14.40
CA MET A 107 7.26 -2.19 -14.93
C MET A 107 5.99 -1.73 -14.20
N LEU A 108 6.05 -1.58 -12.87
CA LEU A 108 4.93 -1.04 -12.10
C LEU A 108 4.62 0.41 -12.51
N SER A 109 5.63 1.28 -12.55
CA SER A 109 5.46 2.68 -12.96
C SER A 109 4.89 2.80 -14.38
N ALA A 110 5.44 2.05 -15.35
CA ALA A 110 4.93 2.03 -16.71
C ALA A 110 3.49 1.54 -16.78
N SER A 111 3.13 0.52 -16.00
CA SER A 111 1.75 0.02 -15.92
C SER A 111 0.81 1.07 -15.35
N LEU A 112 1.20 1.73 -14.26
CA LEU A 112 0.35 2.75 -13.61
C LEU A 112 0.17 3.98 -14.48
N LEU A 113 1.22 4.50 -15.12
CA LEU A 113 1.13 5.62 -16.06
C LEU A 113 0.20 5.31 -17.24
N TYR A 114 0.36 4.12 -17.81
CA TYR A 114 -0.50 3.65 -18.89
C TYR A 114 -1.97 3.53 -18.49
N LEU A 115 -2.25 3.03 -17.28
CA LEU A 115 -3.60 2.95 -16.75
C LEU A 115 -4.17 4.33 -16.45
N LEU A 116 -3.39 5.22 -15.83
CA LEU A 116 -3.82 6.58 -15.49
C LEU A 116 -4.18 7.39 -16.74
N SER A 117 -3.41 7.28 -17.83
CA SER A 117 -3.73 7.92 -19.11
C SER A 117 -5.02 7.41 -19.78
N ARG A 118 -5.55 6.26 -19.34
CA ARG A 118 -6.82 5.66 -19.81
C ARG A 118 -7.94 5.68 -18.75
N GLY A 119 -7.86 6.59 -17.78
CA GLY A 119 -8.90 6.71 -16.75
C GLY A 119 -8.87 5.59 -15.70
N GLY A 120 -7.70 4.99 -15.47
CA GLY A 120 -7.43 4.03 -14.40
C GLY A 120 -7.63 2.56 -14.77
N LYS A 121 -7.92 2.24 -16.04
CA LYS A 121 -8.18 0.87 -16.52
C LYS A 121 -7.78 0.67 -17.98
N ALA A 122 -7.42 -0.55 -18.36
CA ALA A 122 -7.14 -0.92 -19.75
C ALA A 122 -7.35 -2.43 -19.98
N ASN A 123 -7.45 -2.86 -21.24
CA ASN A 123 -7.48 -4.29 -21.56
C ASN A 123 -6.13 -4.95 -21.20
N ARG A 124 -6.17 -6.16 -20.63
CA ARG A 124 -4.97 -6.92 -20.23
C ARG A 124 -4.00 -7.08 -21.39
N ASN A 125 -4.48 -7.51 -22.55
CA ASN A 125 -3.62 -7.78 -23.71
C ASN A 125 -2.98 -6.51 -24.26
N GLU A 126 -3.70 -5.39 -24.22
CA GLU A 126 -3.21 -4.08 -24.64
C GLU A 126 -2.06 -3.61 -23.73
N LEU A 127 -2.29 -3.59 -22.42
CA LEU A 127 -1.27 -3.22 -21.43
C LEU A 127 -0.06 -4.16 -21.53
N PHE A 128 -0.28 -5.47 -21.62
CA PHE A 128 0.80 -6.45 -21.71
C PHE A 128 1.64 -6.26 -22.99
N SER A 129 1.01 -5.94 -24.12
CA SER A 129 1.72 -5.67 -25.39
C SER A 129 2.58 -4.42 -25.31
N VAL A 130 2.08 -3.37 -24.66
CA VAL A 130 2.83 -2.13 -24.43
C VAL A 130 4.02 -2.35 -23.52
N LEU A 131 3.88 -3.18 -22.48
CA LEU A 131 5.02 -3.54 -21.64
C LEU A 131 6.02 -4.44 -22.39
N LYS A 132 5.54 -5.34 -23.26
CA LYS A 132 6.41 -6.26 -24.03
C LYS A 132 7.34 -5.53 -24.99
N SER A 133 6.97 -4.35 -25.48
CA SER A 133 7.87 -3.53 -26.31
C SER A 133 9.03 -2.91 -25.52
N LYS A 134 8.89 -2.80 -24.19
CA LYS A 134 9.88 -2.17 -23.29
C LYS A 134 10.64 -3.19 -22.43
N PHE A 135 10.10 -4.39 -22.21
CA PHE A 135 10.65 -5.36 -21.26
C PHE A 135 10.70 -6.80 -21.83
N PRO A 136 11.72 -7.61 -21.47
CA PRO A 136 11.89 -8.97 -21.98
C PRO A 136 10.83 -9.96 -21.45
N TYR A 137 10.42 -10.90 -22.32
CA TYR A 137 9.17 -11.66 -22.19
C TYR A 137 9.07 -12.63 -20.99
N PRO A 138 10.08 -13.43 -20.58
CA PRO A 138 9.89 -14.31 -19.42
C PRO A 138 9.74 -13.52 -18.12
N ARG A 139 10.46 -12.39 -18.02
CA ARG A 139 10.44 -11.54 -16.83
C ARG A 139 9.16 -10.75 -16.74
N LEU A 140 8.69 -10.19 -17.87
CA LEU A 140 7.46 -9.41 -17.92
C LEU A 140 6.27 -10.20 -17.34
N SER A 141 6.05 -11.43 -17.80
CA SER A 141 4.94 -12.26 -17.31
C SER A 141 5.03 -12.47 -15.80
N TYR A 142 6.21 -12.85 -15.31
CA TYR A 142 6.43 -13.09 -13.88
C TYR A 142 6.14 -11.84 -13.03
N VAL A 143 6.65 -10.69 -13.44
CA VAL A 143 6.48 -9.43 -12.70
C VAL A 143 5.02 -8.99 -12.75
N PHE A 144 4.37 -9.09 -13.91
CA PHE A 144 2.96 -8.72 -14.07
C PHE A 144 2.06 -9.52 -13.11
N ASP A 145 2.21 -10.85 -13.07
CA ASP A 145 1.46 -11.71 -12.15
C ASP A 145 1.84 -11.46 -10.69
N ARG A 146 3.11 -11.12 -10.41
CA ARG A 146 3.54 -10.69 -9.06
C ARG A 146 2.82 -9.40 -8.65
N LEU A 147 2.72 -8.39 -9.52
CA LEU A 147 2.07 -7.11 -9.21
C LEU A 147 0.58 -7.27 -8.92
N ILE A 148 -0.11 -8.16 -9.64
CA ILE A 148 -1.52 -8.50 -9.40
C ILE A 148 -1.67 -9.20 -8.04
N ARG A 149 -0.86 -10.24 -7.77
CA ARG A 149 -0.88 -10.97 -6.48
C ARG A 149 -0.59 -10.06 -5.29
N LEU A 150 0.31 -9.10 -5.45
CA LEU A 150 0.65 -8.12 -4.42
C LEU A 150 -0.41 -7.03 -4.25
N GLY A 151 -1.37 -6.91 -5.17
CA GLY A 151 -2.47 -5.95 -5.12
C GLY A 151 -2.15 -4.56 -5.67
N TYR A 152 -1.02 -4.40 -6.38
CA TYR A 152 -0.69 -3.15 -7.09
C TYR A 152 -1.49 -3.01 -8.38
N LEU A 153 -1.78 -4.13 -9.04
CA LEU A 153 -2.72 -4.24 -10.13
C LEU A 153 -3.89 -5.12 -9.70
N LYS A 154 -5.04 -4.98 -10.35
CA LYS A 154 -6.21 -5.82 -10.11
C LYS A 154 -6.83 -6.22 -11.45
N GLU A 155 -7.20 -7.49 -11.56
CA GLU A 155 -7.99 -7.99 -12.69
C GLU A 155 -9.49 -7.80 -12.41
N GLU A 156 -10.20 -7.30 -13.42
CA GLU A 156 -11.66 -7.19 -13.46
C GLU A 156 -12.15 -7.72 -14.81
N GLY A 157 -12.33 -9.05 -14.89
CA GLY A 157 -12.53 -9.74 -16.17
C GLY A 157 -11.29 -9.60 -17.05
N ASP A 158 -11.47 -9.11 -18.28
CA ASP A 158 -10.37 -8.85 -19.22
C ASP A 158 -9.66 -7.50 -19.00
N LEU A 159 -10.14 -6.72 -18.03
CA LEU A 159 -9.56 -5.43 -17.70
C LEU A 159 -8.53 -5.54 -16.57
N ILE A 160 -7.50 -4.73 -16.68
CA ILE A 160 -6.57 -4.43 -15.61
C ILE A 160 -6.88 -3.04 -15.11
N VAL A 161 -7.02 -2.92 -13.80
CA VAL A 161 -7.27 -1.65 -13.10
C VAL A 161 -6.19 -1.39 -12.05
N ILE A 162 -6.06 -0.14 -11.64
CA ILE A 162 -5.16 0.23 -10.55
C ILE A 162 -5.58 -0.47 -9.26
N GLY A 163 -4.69 -1.30 -8.72
CA GLY A 163 -4.94 -2.06 -7.51
C GLY A 163 -4.95 -1.17 -6.26
N TRP A 164 -5.65 -1.64 -5.23
CA TRP A 164 -5.81 -0.91 -3.97
C TRP A 164 -4.46 -0.52 -3.35
N ARG A 165 -3.42 -1.35 -3.51
CA ARG A 165 -2.11 -1.11 -2.90
C ARG A 165 -1.40 0.07 -3.56
N SER A 166 -1.54 0.22 -4.88
CA SER A 166 -1.02 1.38 -5.61
C SER A 166 -1.67 2.67 -5.14
N LYS A 167 -2.99 2.68 -4.91
CA LYS A 167 -3.70 3.86 -4.38
C LYS A 167 -3.24 4.28 -2.97
N VAL A 168 -2.70 3.34 -2.20
CA VAL A 168 -2.31 3.56 -0.81
C VAL A 168 -0.84 3.94 -0.67
N GLU A 169 0.04 3.20 -1.36
CA GLU A 169 1.50 3.30 -1.22
C GLU A 169 2.15 4.28 -2.20
N ILE A 170 1.48 4.62 -3.31
CA ILE A 170 2.05 5.43 -4.39
C ILE A 170 1.27 6.73 -4.51
N ASP A 171 2.01 7.84 -4.62
CA ASP A 171 1.44 9.14 -4.99
C ASP A 171 1.21 9.16 -6.50
N LEU A 172 0.01 8.74 -6.92
CA LEU A 172 -0.35 8.62 -8.34
C LEU A 172 -0.38 9.98 -9.07
N ASN A 173 -0.64 11.07 -8.34
CA ASN A 173 -0.63 12.41 -8.91
C ASN A 173 0.80 12.83 -9.25
N LYS A 174 1.73 12.66 -8.30
CA LYS A 174 3.16 12.91 -8.58
C LYS A 174 3.69 12.03 -9.70
N LEU A 175 3.25 10.77 -9.77
CA LEU A 175 3.66 9.88 -10.85
C LEU A 175 3.26 10.44 -12.22
N LEU A 176 2.05 10.99 -12.35
CA LEU A 176 1.59 11.64 -13.59
C LEU A 176 2.39 12.91 -13.91
N GLU A 177 2.69 13.74 -12.91
CA GLU A 177 3.48 14.95 -13.09
C GLU A 177 4.90 14.66 -13.63
N MET A 178 5.49 13.52 -13.26
CA MET A 178 6.80 13.09 -13.75
C MET A 178 6.82 12.72 -15.24
N ASP A 179 5.68 12.30 -15.81
CA ASP A 179 5.56 11.96 -17.24
C ASP A 179 5.41 13.21 -18.12
N GLY A 180 4.82 14.28 -17.57
CA GLY A 180 4.62 15.57 -18.27
C GLY A 180 5.84 16.49 -18.35
N GLN A 181 6.99 16.08 -17.78
CA GLN A 181 8.25 16.84 -17.80
C GLN A 181 9.31 16.25 -18.75
N ALA A 182 8.94 15.29 -19.60
CA ALA A 182 9.82 14.66 -20.59
C ALA A 182 9.61 15.20 -22.01
#